data_AF-A0A5E4YWX9-F1
#
_entry.id   AF-A0A5E4YWX9-F1
#
_cell.length_a   1.000
_cell.length_b   1.000
_cell.length_c   1.000
_cell.angle_alpha   90.00
_cell.angle_beta   90.00
_cell.angle_gamma   90.00
#
_symmetry.space_group_name_H-M   'P 1'
#
loop_
_entity.id
_entity.type
_entity.pdbx_description
1 polymer ?
#
loop_
_entity_poly.entity_id
_entity_poly.type
_entity_poly.pdbx_seq_one_letter_code
_entity_poly.pdbx_strand_id
1 'polypeptide(L)'
;MGFSDTQAPIDAGGDHAEKISHVAVGVQRDDSIPASLRTWSYRKKDWDMGEAKRRGSRTDRIAQAEHRARTEAAQRAMLPASMQEAMDIEARCGVLFSRLTTPNSINEQVLQFARTLSTAAPSFLDCMPEAWSRQSCCDMNVARYIEDHGGRVICGYRIWYNEPLYIEGERHAVWADGDEIRDVSFVDTGETRTLFVPDEKAFDEAPQKVRLAFGDADKSVLAGWEAMMSTVPIQFNSPEDSWNSMPTYEQWLAGTRMPNLIPAWRHGNSSE
;
A
#
# COMPACT_ATOMS: atom_id res chain seq x y z
N MET A 1 -71.48 -15.15 29.92
CA MET A 1 -72.05 -15.85 28.74
C MET A 1 -71.07 -15.57 27.60
N GLY A 2 -70.28 -16.48 27.03
CA GLY A 2 -70.29 -17.94 26.97
C GLY A 2 -69.97 -18.33 25.52
N PHE A 3 -68.72 -18.79 25.28
CA PHE A 3 -68.15 -19.67 24.23
C PHE A 3 -68.75 -19.69 22.79
N SER A 4 -67.96 -19.72 21.71
CA SER A 4 -67.09 -20.86 21.36
C SER A 4 -65.99 -20.59 20.30
N ASP A 5 -64.87 -21.29 20.48
CA ASP A 5 -63.75 -21.58 19.56
C ASP A 5 -64.15 -22.25 18.23
N THR A 6 -63.34 -22.12 17.16
CA THR A 6 -62.43 -23.20 16.67
C THR A 6 -61.57 -22.83 15.44
N GLN A 7 -60.28 -23.16 15.57
CA GLN A 7 -59.30 -23.75 14.61
C GLN A 7 -58.94 -23.15 13.24
N ALA A 8 -57.62 -22.94 13.05
CA ALA A 8 -56.89 -22.78 11.78
C ALA A 8 -56.73 -24.12 11.01
N PRO A 9 -56.34 -24.13 9.71
CA PRO A 9 -54.91 -24.32 9.38
C PRO A 9 -54.35 -23.66 8.07
N ILE A 10 -53.09 -23.23 8.17
CA ILE A 10 -51.89 -23.41 7.31
C ILE A 10 -51.99 -23.79 5.79
N ASP A 11 -51.23 -23.03 5.00
CA ASP A 11 -50.45 -23.29 3.76
C ASP A 11 -50.93 -24.25 2.65
N ALA A 12 -51.00 -23.74 1.41
CA ALA A 12 -50.57 -24.43 0.19
C ALA A 12 -50.48 -23.50 -1.05
N GLY A 13 -49.26 -23.09 -1.41
CA GLY A 13 -48.87 -22.64 -2.74
C GLY A 13 -47.35 -22.74 -2.79
N GLY A 14 -46.69 -23.55 -3.60
CA GLY A 14 -47.00 -23.98 -4.95
C GLY A 14 -45.99 -23.32 -5.88
N ASP A 15 -44.76 -23.87 -5.98
CA ASP A 15 -44.14 -24.09 -7.29
C ASP A 15 -42.84 -24.91 -7.27
N HIS A 16 -42.89 -25.95 -8.09
CA HIS A 16 -41.85 -26.60 -8.90
C HIS A 16 -40.47 -26.92 -8.33
N ALA A 17 -40.35 -28.19 -7.91
CA ALA A 17 -39.12 -28.97 -7.98
C ALA A 17 -38.78 -29.32 -9.44
N GLU A 18 -37.73 -28.71 -9.99
CA GLU A 18 -37.08 -29.19 -11.21
C GLU A 18 -36.29 -30.47 -10.91
N LYS A 19 -36.88 -31.61 -11.28
CA LYS A 19 -36.18 -32.87 -11.47
C LYS A 19 -35.50 -32.83 -12.83
N ILE A 20 -34.17 -32.79 -12.84
CA ILE A 20 -33.39 -33.02 -14.06
C ILE A 20 -33.52 -34.51 -14.42
N SER A 21 -34.33 -34.77 -15.44
CA SER A 21 -34.49 -36.06 -16.09
C SER A 21 -33.20 -36.47 -16.80
N HIS A 22 -32.77 -37.71 -16.56
CA HIS A 22 -31.73 -38.39 -17.34
C HIS A 22 -32.15 -38.47 -18.82
N VAL A 23 -31.43 -37.79 -19.70
CA VAL A 23 -31.49 -38.06 -21.14
C VAL A 23 -30.46 -39.15 -21.43
N ALA A 24 -30.94 -40.38 -21.57
CA ALA A 24 -30.17 -41.47 -22.15
C ALA A 24 -30.06 -41.22 -23.66
N VAL A 25 -28.90 -40.76 -24.13
CA VAL A 25 -28.57 -40.75 -25.55
C VAL A 25 -28.10 -42.14 -25.92
N GLY A 26 -28.99 -42.93 -26.53
CA GLY A 26 -28.65 -44.21 -27.13
C GLY A 26 -27.69 -44.01 -28.30
N VAL A 27 -26.48 -44.56 -28.19
CA VAL A 27 -25.52 -44.62 -29.29
C VAL A 27 -25.89 -45.83 -30.15
N GLN A 28 -26.43 -45.58 -31.35
CA GLN A 28 -26.51 -46.60 -32.39
C GLN A 28 -25.10 -47.00 -32.82
N ARG A 29 -24.81 -48.31 -32.83
CA ARG A 29 -23.57 -48.87 -33.35
C ARG A 29 -23.66 -48.92 -34.87
N ASP A 30 -22.72 -48.23 -35.52
CA ASP A 30 -22.45 -48.38 -36.95
C ASP A 30 -21.31 -49.39 -37.11
N ASP A 31 -21.64 -50.60 -37.56
CA ASP A 31 -20.73 -51.75 -37.68
C ASP A 31 -19.93 -51.76 -39.00
N SER A 32 -19.75 -50.59 -39.64
CA SER A 32 -19.09 -50.46 -40.95
C SER A 32 -17.60 -50.06 -40.92
N ILE A 33 -16.95 -49.98 -39.75
CA ILE A 33 -15.54 -49.54 -39.63
C ILE A 33 -14.58 -50.74 -39.42
N PRO A 34 -13.55 -50.93 -40.28
CA PRO A 34 -12.57 -52.01 -40.13
C PRO A 34 -11.78 -51.95 -38.81
N ALA A 35 -11.57 -53.09 -38.18
CA ALA A 35 -10.93 -53.23 -36.87
C ALA A 35 -9.45 -52.76 -36.81
N SER A 36 -8.82 -52.43 -37.93
CA SER A 36 -7.40 -52.05 -38.03
C SER A 36 -7.10 -50.55 -37.91
N LEU A 37 -8.11 -49.69 -37.70
CA LEU A 37 -7.92 -48.23 -37.53
C LEU A 37 -8.25 -47.71 -36.12
N ARG A 38 -8.36 -48.60 -35.13
CA ARG A 38 -8.57 -48.22 -33.72
C ARG A 38 -7.25 -47.94 -33.00
N THR A 39 -6.60 -46.84 -33.35
CA THR A 39 -5.62 -46.21 -32.45
C THR A 39 -5.76 -44.70 -32.51
N TRP A 40 -6.71 -44.17 -31.72
CA TRP A 40 -6.64 -42.78 -31.28
C TRP A 40 -5.94 -42.76 -29.93
N SER A 41 -4.69 -42.29 -29.94
CA SER A 41 -3.92 -41.97 -28.74
C SER A 41 -4.65 -40.85 -27.99
N TYR A 42 -5.24 -41.21 -26.85
CA TYR A 42 -5.76 -40.24 -25.90
C TYR A 42 -4.55 -39.58 -25.21
N ARG A 43 -4.07 -38.46 -25.73
CA ARG A 43 -3.15 -37.61 -24.99
C ARG A 43 -3.97 -36.89 -23.92
N LYS A 44 -3.97 -37.46 -22.71
CA LYS A 44 -4.46 -36.79 -21.50
C LYS A 44 -3.74 -35.44 -21.44
N LYS A 45 -4.45 -34.35 -21.67
CA LYS A 45 -3.99 -33.03 -21.24
C LYS A 45 -4.12 -33.10 -19.72
N ASP A 46 -3.02 -33.37 -19.04
CA ASP A 46 -2.96 -33.27 -17.59
C ASP A 46 -3.30 -31.82 -17.26
N TRP A 47 -4.51 -31.62 -16.77
CA TRP A 47 -4.91 -30.38 -16.15
C TRP A 47 -4.11 -30.30 -14.87
N ASP A 48 -3.11 -29.42 -14.85
CA ASP A 48 -2.32 -29.15 -13.66
C ASP A 48 -3.28 -28.64 -12.56
N MET A 49 -3.53 -29.51 -11.58
CA MET A 49 -4.30 -29.21 -10.37
C MET A 49 -3.58 -28.20 -9.45
N GLY A 50 -2.41 -27.69 -9.86
CA GLY A 50 -1.62 -26.68 -9.17
C GLY A 50 -2.16 -25.25 -9.23
N GLU A 51 -2.89 -24.85 -10.27
CA GLU A 51 -3.33 -23.44 -10.40
C GLU A 51 -4.57 -23.10 -9.56
N ALA A 52 -5.44 -24.08 -9.26
CA ALA A 52 -6.63 -23.86 -8.44
C ALA A 52 -6.30 -23.59 -6.95
N LYS A 53 -5.11 -24.00 -6.49
CA LYS A 53 -4.68 -23.85 -5.09
C LYS A 53 -4.18 -22.44 -4.73
N ARG A 54 -3.97 -21.53 -5.70
CA ARG A 54 -3.56 -20.14 -5.43
C ARG A 54 -4.70 -19.16 -5.11
N ARG A 55 -5.97 -19.59 -5.21
CA ARG A 55 -7.13 -18.66 -5.15
C ARG A 55 -7.95 -18.66 -3.84
N GLY A 56 -7.51 -19.38 -2.80
CA GLY A 56 -8.23 -19.48 -1.53
C GLY A 56 -9.58 -20.21 -1.65
N SER A 57 -10.20 -20.55 -0.53
CA SER A 57 -11.53 -21.18 -0.53
C SER A 57 -12.62 -20.20 -1.00
N ARG A 58 -13.81 -20.71 -1.37
CA ARG A 58 -14.97 -19.84 -1.66
C ARG A 58 -15.30 -18.95 -0.46
N THR A 59 -15.17 -19.49 0.75
CA THR A 59 -15.40 -18.78 2.01
C THR A 59 -14.40 -17.65 2.19
N ASP A 60 -13.11 -17.89 1.92
CA ASP A 60 -12.07 -16.85 2.01
C ASP A 60 -12.34 -15.71 1.03
N ARG A 61 -12.80 -16.03 -0.19
CA ARG A 61 -13.14 -15.02 -1.20
C ARG A 61 -14.34 -14.18 -0.81
N ILE A 62 -15.37 -14.78 -0.21
CA ILE A 62 -16.54 -14.05 0.31
C ILE A 62 -16.11 -13.14 1.46
N ALA A 63 -15.35 -13.65 2.43
CA ALA A 63 -14.84 -12.87 3.56
C ALA A 63 -13.96 -11.70 3.08
N GLN A 64 -13.09 -11.93 2.09
CA GLN A 64 -12.24 -10.89 1.50
C GLN A 64 -13.06 -9.86 0.71
N ALA A 65 -14.15 -10.25 0.06
CA ALA A 65 -15.04 -9.33 -0.64
C ALA A 65 -15.85 -8.48 0.35
N GLU A 66 -16.39 -9.07 1.41
CA GLU A 66 -17.10 -8.36 2.48
C GLU A 66 -16.18 -7.41 3.25
N HIS A 67 -14.92 -7.82 3.50
CA HIS A 67 -13.92 -6.96 4.09
C HIS A 67 -13.63 -5.75 3.19
N ARG A 68 -13.38 -5.98 1.90
CA ARG A 68 -13.19 -4.89 0.92
C ARG A 68 -14.37 -3.94 0.87
N ALA A 69 -15.59 -4.46 0.77
CA ALA A 69 -16.81 -3.63 0.73
C ALA A 69 -16.99 -2.77 1.99
N ARG A 70 -16.68 -3.31 3.17
CA ARG A 70 -16.72 -2.55 4.44
C ARG A 70 -15.65 -1.47 4.48
N THR A 71 -14.43 -1.78 4.04
CA THR A 71 -13.33 -0.81 3.97
C THR A 71 -13.66 0.32 3.00
N GLU A 72 -14.15 0.00 1.81
CA GLU A 72 -14.58 0.99 0.81
C GLU A 72 -15.74 1.87 1.31
N ALA A 73 -16.71 1.28 2.01
CA ALA A 73 -17.82 2.03 2.61
C ALA A 73 -17.34 2.98 3.72
N ALA A 74 -16.43 2.52 4.59
CA ALA A 74 -15.84 3.34 5.64
C ALA A 74 -15.01 4.50 5.05
N GLN A 75 -14.20 4.23 4.01
CA GLN A 75 -13.45 5.26 3.29
C GLN A 75 -14.37 6.28 2.63
N ARG A 76 -15.46 5.84 1.98
CA ARG A 76 -16.47 6.76 1.43
C ARG A 76 -17.13 7.63 2.49
N ALA A 77 -17.39 7.09 3.67
CA ALA A 77 -17.97 7.86 4.78
C ALA A 77 -17.01 8.92 5.34
N MET A 78 -15.70 8.78 5.08
CA MET A 78 -14.67 9.76 5.45
C MET A 78 -14.41 10.82 4.37
N LEU A 79 -15.03 10.69 3.17
CA LEU A 79 -14.90 11.73 2.16
C LEU A 79 -15.61 13.02 2.61
N PRO A 80 -15.09 14.21 2.27
CA PRO A 80 -15.75 15.47 2.57
C PRO A 80 -17.18 15.48 2.01
N ALA A 81 -18.15 15.91 2.81
CA ALA A 81 -19.56 16.02 2.40
C ALA A 81 -19.80 17.22 1.48
N SER A 82 -18.85 18.17 1.41
CA SER A 82 -18.94 19.35 0.55
C SER A 82 -17.56 19.85 0.10
N MET A 83 -17.54 20.69 -0.92
CA MET A 83 -16.32 21.38 -1.37
C MET A 83 -15.74 22.28 -0.28
N GLN A 84 -16.59 22.94 0.52
CA GLN A 84 -16.13 23.77 1.63
C GLN A 84 -15.39 22.92 2.69
N GLU A 85 -15.95 21.77 3.05
CA GLU A 85 -15.30 20.85 3.98
C GLU A 85 -13.96 20.32 3.43
N ALA A 86 -13.89 20.05 2.12
CA ALA A 86 -12.63 19.66 1.48
C ALA A 86 -11.57 20.78 1.58
N MET A 87 -11.96 22.04 1.36
CA MET A 87 -11.07 23.19 1.51
C MET A 87 -10.62 23.39 2.97
N ASP A 88 -11.51 23.20 3.94
CA ASP A 88 -11.19 23.32 5.36
C ASP A 88 -10.22 22.21 5.80
N ILE A 89 -10.44 20.98 5.32
CA ILE A 89 -9.51 19.85 5.51
C ILE A 89 -8.14 20.17 4.90
N GLU A 90 -8.09 20.62 3.65
CA GLU A 90 -6.84 20.99 2.97
C GLU A 90 -6.09 22.09 3.73
N ALA A 91 -6.79 23.16 4.14
CA ALA A 91 -6.20 24.26 4.89
C ALA A 91 -5.62 23.79 6.23
N ARG A 92 -6.34 22.93 6.96
CA ARG A 92 -5.85 22.40 8.23
C ARG A 92 -4.70 21.41 8.05
N CYS A 93 -4.74 20.55 7.02
CA CYS A 93 -3.60 19.71 6.63
C CYS A 93 -2.37 20.52 6.25
N GLY A 94 -2.55 21.68 5.60
CA GLY A 94 -1.46 22.64 5.35
C GLY A 94 -0.75 23.03 6.64
N VAL A 95 -1.49 23.27 7.74
CA VAL A 95 -0.89 23.53 9.05
C VAL A 95 -0.14 22.30 9.58
N LEU A 96 -0.73 21.11 9.49
CA LEU A 96 -0.13 19.86 9.98
C LEU A 96 1.18 19.52 9.25
N PHE A 97 1.27 19.77 7.95
CA PHE A 97 2.42 19.34 7.12
C PHE A 97 3.49 20.42 6.93
N SER A 98 3.18 21.70 7.19
CA SER A 98 4.05 22.84 6.83
C SER A 98 5.41 22.92 7.56
N ARG A 99 5.59 22.23 8.69
CA ARG A 99 6.81 22.32 9.53
C ARG A 99 7.39 20.96 9.86
N LEU A 100 7.25 20.02 8.95
CA LEU A 100 7.89 18.72 9.07
C LEU A 100 9.41 18.87 9.00
N THR A 101 10.09 18.43 10.04
CA THR A 101 11.54 18.36 10.17
C THR A 101 11.90 17.14 11.02
N THR A 102 13.17 16.75 11.03
CA THR A 102 13.65 15.71 11.95
C THR A 102 13.35 16.13 13.40
N PRO A 103 12.79 15.24 14.26
CA PRO A 103 12.60 15.56 15.67
C PRO A 103 13.91 15.99 16.34
N ASN A 104 13.89 17.07 17.13
CA ASN A 104 15.08 17.51 17.86
C ASN A 104 15.46 16.57 19.02
N SER A 105 14.50 15.77 19.51
CA SER A 105 14.69 14.80 20.58
C SER A 105 13.69 13.65 20.48
N ILE A 106 14.00 12.54 21.15
CA ILE A 106 13.09 11.40 21.31
C ILE A 106 12.23 11.66 22.55
N ASN A 107 11.10 12.35 22.36
CA ASN A 107 10.11 12.63 23.41
C ASN A 107 9.03 11.52 23.49
N GLU A 108 8.05 11.65 24.39
CA GLU A 108 7.00 10.62 24.54
C GLU A 108 6.11 10.46 23.29
N GLN A 109 5.82 11.54 22.57
CA GLN A 109 5.03 11.49 21.33
C GLN A 109 5.77 10.73 20.23
N VAL A 110 7.08 10.95 20.11
CA VAL A 110 7.96 10.21 19.20
C VAL A 110 8.02 8.73 19.59
N LEU A 111 8.20 8.41 20.88
CA LEU A 111 8.22 7.03 21.35
C LEU A 111 6.87 6.33 21.12
N GLN A 112 5.76 7.01 21.39
CA GLN A 112 4.42 6.49 21.15
C GLN A 112 4.22 6.17 19.67
N PHE A 113 4.62 7.08 18.78
CA PHE A 113 4.52 6.87 17.35
C PHE A 113 5.45 5.75 16.86
N ALA A 114 6.72 5.72 17.29
CA ALA A 114 7.68 4.68 16.92
C ALA A 114 7.18 3.27 17.25
N ARG A 115 6.51 3.09 18.41
CA ARG A 115 5.88 1.82 18.80
C ARG A 115 4.76 1.36 17.87
N THR A 116 4.17 2.25 17.08
CA THR A 116 3.18 1.89 16.05
C THR A 116 3.83 1.35 14.76
N LEU A 117 5.11 1.66 14.55
CA LEU A 117 5.86 1.29 13.35
C LEU A 117 6.57 -0.06 13.53
N SER A 118 7.26 -0.24 14.65
CA SER A 118 7.96 -1.48 14.98
C SER A 118 8.23 -1.62 16.49
N THR A 119 8.78 -2.77 16.90
CA THR A 119 9.25 -3.01 18.26
C THR A 119 10.66 -2.46 18.52
N ALA A 120 11.36 -2.00 17.47
CA ALA A 120 12.72 -1.49 17.59
C ALA A 120 12.73 -0.07 18.15
N ALA A 121 13.82 0.29 18.83
CA ALA A 121 14.00 1.63 19.35
C ALA A 121 14.33 2.62 18.22
N PRO A 122 13.76 3.84 18.25
CA PRO A 122 14.20 4.90 17.36
C PRO A 122 15.65 5.30 17.69
N SER A 123 16.46 5.53 16.66
CA SER A 123 17.82 6.04 16.79
C SER A 123 18.06 7.16 15.80
N PHE A 124 18.93 8.10 16.18
CA PHE A 124 19.35 9.12 15.25
C PHE A 124 20.52 8.64 14.41
N LEU A 125 20.47 8.94 13.12
CA LEU A 125 21.52 8.63 12.15
C LEU A 125 21.97 9.93 11.47
N ASP A 126 23.27 10.04 11.23
CA ASP A 126 23.80 11.12 10.40
C ASP A 126 23.48 10.84 8.94
N CYS A 127 23.04 11.87 8.22
CA CYS A 127 22.84 11.82 6.78
C CYS A 127 24.18 12.06 6.11
N MET A 128 24.73 10.99 5.53
CA MET A 128 26.02 10.99 4.87
C MET A 128 25.83 10.53 3.43
N PRO A 129 25.19 11.33 2.57
CA PRO A 129 25.06 11.02 1.16
C PRO A 129 26.41 11.01 0.45
N GLU A 130 26.53 10.17 -0.59
CA GLU A 130 27.59 10.29 -1.57
C GLU A 130 27.23 11.36 -2.61
N ALA A 131 28.23 11.88 -3.34
CA ALA A 131 28.00 12.88 -4.41
C ALA A 131 26.99 12.39 -5.47
N TRP A 132 26.97 11.07 -5.70
CA TRP A 132 26.06 10.41 -6.64
C TRP A 132 24.72 10.01 -6.03
N SER A 133 24.52 10.10 -4.71
CA SER A 133 23.23 9.78 -4.10
C SER A 133 22.13 10.59 -4.77
N ARG A 134 20.97 9.97 -5.02
CA ARG A 134 19.82 10.55 -5.70
C ARG A 134 18.75 10.93 -4.69
N GLN A 135 18.17 12.12 -4.85
CA GLN A 135 17.02 12.56 -4.07
C GLN A 135 15.87 11.56 -4.23
N SER A 136 15.15 11.25 -3.14
CA SER A 136 13.97 10.36 -3.15
C SER A 136 14.21 8.92 -3.65
N CYS A 137 15.46 8.44 -3.75
CA CYS A 137 15.79 7.08 -4.17
C CYS A 137 16.58 6.32 -3.07
N CYS A 138 16.07 6.31 -1.84
CA CYS A 138 16.84 5.83 -0.68
C CYS A 138 17.27 4.36 -0.77
N ASP A 139 16.39 3.48 -1.24
CA ASP A 139 16.65 2.07 -1.48
C ASP A 139 17.70 1.85 -2.57
N MET A 140 17.61 2.59 -3.67
CA MET A 140 18.58 2.52 -4.77
C MET A 140 19.94 3.09 -4.37
N ASN A 141 19.96 4.15 -3.56
CA ASN A 141 21.21 4.70 -3.01
C ASN A 141 21.94 3.65 -2.17
N VAL A 142 21.21 2.94 -1.29
CA VAL A 142 21.77 1.85 -0.49
C VAL A 142 22.25 0.72 -1.37
N ALA A 143 21.46 0.29 -2.36
CA ALA A 143 21.85 -0.77 -3.30
C ALA A 143 23.16 -0.43 -4.02
N ARG A 144 23.28 0.79 -4.56
CA ARG A 144 24.51 1.27 -5.19
C ARG A 144 25.68 1.35 -4.21
N TYR A 145 25.45 1.81 -2.98
CA TYR A 145 26.50 1.89 -1.97
C TYR A 145 27.06 0.50 -1.61
N ILE A 146 26.20 -0.51 -1.55
CA ILE A 146 26.57 -1.91 -1.30
C ILE A 146 27.47 -2.47 -2.40
N GLU A 147 27.28 -2.07 -3.66
CA GLU A 147 28.13 -2.53 -4.77
C GLU A 147 29.61 -2.19 -4.53
N ASP A 148 29.88 -1.03 -3.92
CA ASP A 148 31.23 -0.53 -3.70
C ASP A 148 31.79 -0.91 -2.30
N HIS A 149 30.92 -1.15 -1.29
CA HIS A 149 31.32 -1.29 0.12
C HIS A 149 30.88 -2.61 0.79
N GLY A 150 30.07 -3.44 0.14
CA GLY A 150 29.43 -4.59 0.78
C GLY A 150 28.35 -4.17 1.79
N GLY A 151 28.11 -4.97 2.83
CA GLY A 151 27.08 -4.73 3.84
C GLY A 151 25.67 -5.14 3.39
N ARG A 152 24.64 -4.54 4.01
CA ARG A 152 23.22 -4.87 3.78
C ARG A 152 22.32 -3.66 3.90
N VAL A 153 21.12 -3.77 3.33
CA VAL A 153 20.04 -2.82 3.54
C VAL A 153 19.33 -3.09 4.87
N ILE A 154 19.03 -2.03 5.62
CA ILE A 154 18.05 -2.04 6.71
C ILE A 154 16.92 -1.12 6.28
N CYS A 155 15.69 -1.63 6.32
CA CYS A 155 14.50 -0.83 6.04
C CYS A 155 13.83 -0.39 7.34
N GLY A 156 13.04 0.66 7.25
CA GLY A 156 12.32 1.21 8.38
C GLY A 156 11.63 2.51 7.99
N TYR A 157 11.57 3.44 8.94
CA TYR A 157 10.96 4.75 8.72
C TYR A 157 11.87 5.88 9.19
N ARG A 158 12.05 6.86 8.32
CA ARG A 158 12.50 8.21 8.68
C ARG A 158 11.33 8.94 9.34
N ILE A 159 11.58 9.56 10.49
CA ILE A 159 10.54 10.27 11.25
C ILE A 159 10.59 11.77 10.95
N TRP A 160 9.44 12.31 10.58
CA TRP A 160 9.20 13.73 10.39
C TRP A 160 8.19 14.23 11.42
N TYR A 161 8.45 15.38 12.03
CA TYR A 161 7.65 15.85 13.15
C TYR A 161 7.42 17.36 13.07
N ASN A 162 6.13 17.73 13.08
CA ASN A 162 5.66 19.08 13.30
C ASN A 162 5.19 19.17 14.75
N GLU A 163 6.14 19.37 15.65
CA GLU A 163 5.89 19.39 17.09
C GLU A 163 4.93 20.52 17.49
N PRO A 164 3.89 20.25 18.32
CA PRO A 164 3.46 18.95 18.89
C PRO A 164 2.23 18.34 18.17
N LEU A 165 1.95 18.77 16.94
CA LEU A 165 0.66 18.56 16.27
C LEU A 165 0.57 17.24 15.51
N TYR A 166 1.64 16.91 14.78
CA TYR A 166 1.60 15.89 13.75
C TYR A 166 2.97 15.23 13.58
N ILE A 167 2.98 13.93 13.36
CA ILE A 167 4.17 13.12 13.12
C ILE A 167 3.91 12.15 11.97
N GLU A 168 4.92 11.90 11.15
CA GLU A 168 4.86 10.87 10.13
C GLU A 168 6.15 10.07 10.03
N GLY A 169 5.99 8.80 9.64
CA GLY A 169 7.05 7.92 9.21
C GLY A 169 7.04 7.86 7.69
N GLU A 170 8.16 8.17 7.07
CA GLU A 170 8.41 7.95 5.65
C GLU A 170 9.26 6.70 5.47
N ARG A 171 8.82 5.81 4.59
CA ARG A 171 9.54 4.56 4.31
C ARG A 171 10.95 4.89 3.85
N HIS A 172 11.93 4.29 4.52
CA HIS A 172 13.33 4.67 4.33
C HIS A 172 14.23 3.45 4.38
N ALA A 173 15.30 3.50 3.59
CA ALA A 173 16.35 2.50 3.57
C ALA A 173 17.69 3.12 3.99
N VAL A 174 18.41 2.41 4.85
CA VAL A 174 19.76 2.77 5.30
C VAL A 174 20.71 1.61 5.07
N TRP A 175 21.99 1.92 4.94
CA TRP A 175 23.03 0.91 4.83
C TRP A 175 23.51 0.48 6.21
N ALA A 176 23.88 -0.79 6.36
CA ALA A 176 24.54 -1.28 7.55
C ALA A 176 25.60 -2.35 7.28
N ASP A 177 26.67 -2.32 8.06
CA ASP A 177 27.68 -3.36 8.14
C ASP A 177 28.12 -3.57 9.60
N GLY A 178 27.94 -4.78 10.11
CA GLY A 178 28.04 -5.04 11.55
C GLY A 178 27.15 -4.09 12.37
N ASP A 179 27.80 -3.33 13.26
CA ASP A 179 27.20 -2.32 14.15
C ASP A 179 27.15 -0.91 13.53
N GLU A 180 27.74 -0.70 12.36
CA GLU A 180 27.70 0.58 11.65
C GLU A 180 26.39 0.70 10.87
N ILE A 181 25.71 1.83 11.00
CA ILE A 181 24.50 2.18 10.27
C ILE A 181 24.68 3.59 9.70
N ARG A 182 24.49 3.74 8.39
CA ARG A 182 24.65 5.01 7.66
C ARG A 182 23.43 5.30 6.81
N ASP A 183 22.88 6.51 6.93
CA ASP A 183 21.94 7.02 5.95
C ASP A 183 22.72 7.61 4.77
N VAL A 184 22.75 6.87 3.66
CA VAL A 184 23.44 7.27 2.42
C VAL A 184 22.59 8.17 1.53
N SER A 185 21.45 8.65 2.03
CA SER A 185 20.52 9.50 1.32
C SER A 185 20.45 10.90 1.91
N PHE A 186 19.95 11.84 1.11
CA PHE A 186 19.66 13.20 1.53
C PHE A 186 18.21 13.54 1.23
N VAL A 187 17.78 14.69 1.75
CA VAL A 187 16.46 15.26 1.57
C VAL A 187 16.62 16.71 1.12
N ASP A 188 15.68 17.20 0.33
CA ASP A 188 15.70 18.55 -0.26
C ASP A 188 15.79 19.69 0.76
N THR A 189 15.27 19.48 1.97
CA THR A 189 15.37 20.42 3.10
C THR A 189 16.77 20.50 3.71
N GLY A 190 17.68 19.58 3.37
CA GLY A 190 19.08 19.61 3.81
C GLY A 190 19.29 19.09 5.24
N GLU A 191 18.40 18.26 5.76
CA GLU A 191 18.60 17.59 7.05
C GLU A 191 19.94 16.85 7.05
N THR A 192 20.79 17.15 8.04
CA THR A 192 22.09 16.48 8.22
C THR A 192 21.97 15.27 9.15
N ARG A 193 20.81 15.07 9.75
CA ARG A 193 20.50 14.01 10.70
C ARG A 193 19.05 13.61 10.53
N THR A 194 18.77 12.32 10.67
CA THR A 194 17.42 11.76 10.64
C THR A 194 17.17 10.97 11.91
N LEU A 195 15.91 10.94 12.37
CA LEU A 195 15.47 9.94 13.34
C LEU A 195 14.93 8.74 12.56
N PHE A 196 15.41 7.55 12.85
CA PHE A 196 15.10 6.32 12.13
C PHE A 196 14.53 5.26 13.07
N VAL A 197 13.49 4.57 12.62
CA VAL A 197 12.90 3.41 13.29
C VAL A 197 13.01 2.20 12.37
N PRO A 198 13.93 1.26 12.62
CA PRO A 198 14.08 0.07 11.79
C PRO A 198 12.88 -0.88 11.94
N ASP A 199 12.57 -1.63 10.89
CA ASP A 199 11.64 -2.76 10.94
C ASP A 199 12.17 -3.98 10.17
N GLU A 200 11.45 -5.10 10.27
CA GLU A 200 11.82 -6.37 9.65
C GLU A 200 11.24 -6.55 8.24
N LYS A 201 10.54 -5.55 7.70
CA LYS A 201 9.83 -5.67 6.41
C LYS A 201 10.77 -5.30 5.27
N ALA A 202 10.61 -5.93 4.11
CA ALA A 202 11.27 -5.44 2.90
C ALA A 202 10.70 -4.05 2.50
N PHE A 203 11.45 -3.29 1.68
CA PHE A 203 11.09 -1.90 1.37
C PHE A 203 9.64 -1.76 0.86
N ASP A 204 9.25 -2.61 -0.08
CA ASP A 204 7.93 -2.61 -0.74
C ASP A 204 6.81 -3.31 0.04
N GLU A 205 7.14 -3.98 1.16
CA GLU A 205 6.17 -4.72 1.97
C GLU A 205 5.50 -3.85 3.05
N ALA A 206 5.88 -2.58 3.12
CA ALA A 206 5.39 -1.65 4.12
C ALA A 206 4.84 -0.36 3.48
N PRO A 207 3.89 0.32 4.14
CA PRO A 207 3.38 1.60 3.65
C PRO A 207 4.49 2.63 3.44
N GLN A 208 4.43 3.38 2.34
CA GLN A 208 5.38 4.46 2.04
C GLN A 208 5.30 5.61 3.05
N LYS A 209 4.12 5.85 3.62
CA LYS A 209 3.88 6.86 4.66
C LYS A 209 2.96 6.28 5.73
N VAL A 210 3.29 6.50 6.99
CA VAL A 210 2.43 6.26 8.15
C VAL A 210 2.28 7.58 8.88
N ARG A 211 1.06 7.99 9.21
CA ARG A 211 0.76 9.33 9.71
C ARG A 211 0.01 9.29 11.03
N LEU A 212 0.27 10.24 11.90
CA LEU A 212 -0.46 10.41 13.14
C LEU A 212 -0.61 11.90 13.48
N ALA A 213 -1.84 12.32 13.71
CA ALA A 213 -2.16 13.57 14.38
C ALA A 213 -2.48 13.29 15.85
N PHE A 214 -2.05 14.19 16.75
CA PHE A 214 -2.22 13.96 18.20
C PHE A 214 -3.58 14.42 18.73
N GLY A 215 -4.09 15.57 18.25
CA GLY A 215 -5.39 16.10 18.65
C GLY A 215 -6.56 15.42 17.94
N ASP A 216 -7.69 15.23 18.61
CA ASP A 216 -8.84 14.49 18.03
C ASP A 216 -9.48 15.19 16.82
N ALA A 217 -9.51 16.53 16.83
CA ALA A 217 -9.92 17.30 15.66
C ALA A 217 -8.98 17.06 14.46
N ASP A 218 -7.66 17.05 14.72
CA ASP A 218 -6.66 16.85 13.68
C ASP A 218 -6.62 15.40 13.16
N LYS A 219 -6.95 14.41 14.01
CA LYS A 219 -7.14 13.01 13.56
C LYS A 219 -8.27 12.90 12.55
N SER A 220 -9.38 13.59 12.81
CA SER A 220 -10.54 13.58 11.91
C SER A 220 -10.20 14.26 10.57
N VAL A 221 -9.50 15.40 10.63
CA VAL A 221 -8.99 16.09 9.43
C VAL A 221 -8.04 15.21 8.64
N LEU A 222 -7.07 14.57 9.30
CA LEU A 222 -6.11 13.68 8.66
C LEU A 222 -6.81 12.50 7.97
N ALA A 223 -7.78 11.87 8.64
CA ALA A 223 -8.57 10.78 8.06
C ALA A 223 -9.35 11.22 6.82
N GLY A 224 -9.97 12.41 6.85
CA GLY A 224 -10.66 12.96 5.68
C GLY A 224 -9.71 13.27 4.52
N TRP A 225 -8.53 13.80 4.82
CA TRP A 225 -7.49 14.03 3.81
C TRP A 225 -6.97 12.73 3.20
N GLU A 226 -6.70 11.70 4.00
CA GLU A 226 -6.26 10.38 3.51
C GLU A 226 -7.33 9.71 2.65
N ALA A 227 -8.60 9.82 3.05
CA ALA A 227 -9.72 9.36 2.23
C ALA A 227 -9.78 10.10 0.89
N MET A 228 -9.66 11.43 0.88
CA MET A 228 -9.61 12.21 -0.36
C MET A 228 -8.42 11.80 -1.25
N MET A 229 -7.22 11.71 -0.69
CA MET A 229 -6.01 11.37 -1.44
C MET A 229 -6.03 9.94 -1.99
N SER A 230 -6.71 9.01 -1.32
CA SER A 230 -6.90 7.64 -1.83
C SER A 230 -7.70 7.56 -3.13
N THR A 231 -8.47 8.61 -3.45
CA THR A 231 -9.23 8.71 -4.71
C THR A 231 -8.44 9.31 -5.86
N VAL A 232 -7.30 9.95 -5.57
CA VAL A 232 -6.44 10.58 -6.57
C VAL A 232 -5.53 9.52 -7.19
N PRO A 233 -5.55 9.32 -8.53
CA PRO A 233 -4.60 8.44 -9.18
C PRO A 233 -3.17 8.98 -9.01
N ILE A 234 -2.32 8.22 -8.32
CA ILE A 234 -0.89 8.52 -8.21
C ILE A 234 -0.16 7.72 -9.29
N GLN A 235 0.57 8.42 -10.17
CA GLN A 235 1.52 7.78 -11.07
C GLN A 235 2.86 7.70 -10.36
N PHE A 236 3.47 6.52 -10.38
CA PHE A 236 4.83 6.30 -9.93
C PHE A 236 5.71 6.14 -11.17
N ASN A 237 6.84 6.85 -11.19
CA ASN A 237 7.88 6.60 -12.17
C ASN A 237 8.49 5.22 -11.94
N SER A 238 9.07 4.62 -12.98
CA SER A 238 9.86 3.41 -12.77
C SER A 238 11.09 3.73 -11.88
N PRO A 239 11.69 2.72 -11.21
CA PRO A 239 12.92 2.92 -10.47
C PRO A 239 14.04 3.51 -11.36
N GLU A 240 14.16 3.03 -12.59
CA GLU A 240 15.14 3.52 -13.57
C GLU A 240 14.89 4.98 -13.95
N ASP A 241 13.64 5.35 -14.25
CA ASP A 241 13.28 6.73 -14.57
C ASP A 241 13.56 7.67 -13.38
N SER A 242 13.25 7.20 -12.16
CA SER A 242 13.50 7.97 -10.93
C SER A 242 14.99 8.22 -10.73
N TRP A 243 15.81 7.16 -10.87
CA TRP A 243 17.27 7.26 -10.74
C TRP A 243 17.92 8.20 -11.76
N ASN A 244 17.39 8.20 -12.99
CA ASN A 244 17.90 9.00 -14.10
C ASN A 244 17.43 10.45 -14.07
N SER A 245 16.31 10.75 -13.39
CA SER A 245 15.71 12.09 -13.36
C SER A 245 15.95 12.88 -12.08
N MET A 246 16.08 12.19 -10.93
CA MET A 246 16.25 12.86 -9.64
C MET A 246 17.63 13.52 -9.54
N PRO A 247 17.74 14.72 -8.93
CA PRO A 247 19.01 15.39 -8.73
C PRO A 247 19.97 14.53 -7.90
N THR A 248 21.25 14.59 -8.26
CA THR A 248 22.32 14.05 -7.42
C THR A 248 22.56 14.96 -6.22
N TYR A 249 23.20 14.45 -5.18
CA TYR A 249 23.61 15.27 -4.04
C TYR A 249 24.56 16.40 -4.46
N GLU A 250 25.51 16.13 -5.37
CA GLU A 250 26.38 17.15 -5.94
C GLU A 250 25.59 18.25 -6.68
N GLN A 251 24.61 17.87 -7.50
CA GLN A 251 23.75 18.83 -8.20
C GLN A 251 22.89 19.64 -7.22
N TRP A 252 22.40 19.01 -6.15
CA TRP A 252 21.67 19.70 -5.09
C TRP A 252 22.57 20.70 -4.34
N LEU A 253 23.81 20.33 -4.02
CA LEU A 253 24.80 21.25 -3.45
C LEU A 253 25.09 22.43 -4.40
N ALA A 254 25.07 22.20 -5.71
CA ALA A 254 25.21 23.22 -6.74
C ALA A 254 23.96 24.10 -6.94
N GLY A 255 22.88 23.88 -6.19
CA GLY A 255 21.67 24.70 -6.23
C GLY A 255 20.50 24.11 -7.03
N THR A 256 20.63 22.90 -7.59
CA THR A 256 19.51 22.21 -8.25
C THR A 256 18.44 21.86 -7.23
N ARG A 257 17.17 22.15 -7.53
CA ARG A 257 16.05 21.86 -6.63
C ARG A 257 14.95 21.13 -7.39
N MET A 258 14.47 20.05 -6.80
CA MET A 258 13.32 19.30 -7.24
C MET A 258 12.45 19.01 -6.02
N PRO A 259 11.12 19.14 -6.08
CA PRO A 259 10.26 18.72 -4.98
C PRO A 259 10.26 17.19 -4.84
N ASN A 260 10.21 16.66 -3.61
CA ASN A 260 10.13 15.21 -3.33
C ASN A 260 8.85 14.54 -3.90
N LEU A 261 7.83 15.33 -4.26
CA LEU A 261 6.59 14.87 -4.87
C LEU A 261 6.38 15.62 -6.18
N ILE A 262 6.24 14.87 -7.27
CA ILE A 262 5.82 15.38 -8.57
C ILE A 262 4.38 14.89 -8.82
N PRO A 263 3.35 15.74 -8.66
CA PRO A 263 1.99 15.37 -9.00
C PRO A 263 1.87 15.06 -10.50
N ALA A 264 1.10 14.04 -10.87
CA ALA A 264 0.90 13.58 -12.26
C ALA A 264 0.46 14.70 -13.22
N TRP A 265 -0.17 15.77 -12.72
CA TRP A 265 -0.61 16.94 -13.49
C TRP A 265 0.53 17.75 -14.14
N ARG A 266 1.80 17.56 -13.74
CA ARG A 266 2.95 18.26 -14.34
C ARG A 266 3.49 17.63 -15.63
N HIS A 267 2.95 16.51 -16.08
CA HIS A 267 3.30 15.93 -17.40
C HIS A 267 2.52 16.55 -18.58
N GLY A 268 1.64 17.53 -18.32
CA GLY A 268 0.96 18.30 -19.38
C GLY A 268 1.74 19.57 -19.74
N ASN A 269 2.34 19.56 -20.94
CA ASN A 269 2.92 20.68 -21.67
C ASN A 269 4.36 21.09 -21.35
N SER A 270 5.29 20.38 -21.97
CA SER A 270 6.50 21.00 -22.55
C SER A 270 6.87 20.31 -23.86
N SER A 271 5.99 20.48 -24.86
CA SER A 271 6.32 20.32 -26.27
C SER A 271 5.47 21.28 -27.07
N GLU A 272 5.93 22.53 -27.14
CA GLU A 272 6.00 23.39 -28.33
C GLU A 272 6.73 24.69 -27.99
#